data_AF-A0A838WG25-F1
#
_entry.id   AF-A0A838WG25-F1
#
_cell.length_a   1.000
_cell.length_b   1.000
_cell.length_c   1.000
_cell.angle_alpha   90.00
_cell.angle_beta   90.00
_cell.angle_gamma   90.00
#
_symmetry.space_group_name_H-M   'P 1'
#
loop_
_entity.id
_entity.type
_entity.pdbx_description
1 polymer ?
#
loop_
_entity_poly.entity_id
_entity_poly.type
_entity_poly.pdbx_seq_one_letter_code
_entity_poly.pdbx_strand_id
1 'polypeptide(L)'
;MPAFSGLLVDAGGSVWVREYSPFSGDPHVWLVLSPEGETLGRVTLPGNLEVLSVGHDYILARELDEDEVERVVLHRFSRSDRVEE
;
A
#
# COMPACT_ATOMS: atom_id res chain seq x y z
N MET A 1 4.54 -0.65 21.46
CA MET A 1 4.27 0.04 20.18
C MET A 1 3.27 -0.82 19.41
N PRO A 2 2.26 -0.25 18.72
CA PRO A 2 1.31 -1.03 17.94
C PRO A 2 2.01 -1.73 16.77
N ALA A 3 1.52 -2.90 16.36
CA ALA A 3 2.07 -3.64 15.21
C ALA A 3 1.64 -3.03 13.86
N PHE A 4 0.44 -2.42 13.83
CA PHE A 4 -0.17 -1.91 12.61
C PHE A 4 -0.75 -0.51 12.84
N SER A 5 -0.81 0.28 11.77
CA SER A 5 -1.21 1.70 11.82
C SER A 5 -2.34 2.07 10.85
N GLY A 6 -2.75 1.16 9.97
CA GLY A 6 -3.79 1.42 8.98
C GLY A 6 -4.29 0.14 8.34
N LEU A 7 -5.50 0.20 7.80
CA LEU A 7 -6.16 -0.90 7.11
C LEU A 7 -6.95 -0.35 5.93
N LEU A 8 -6.86 -1.01 4.79
CA LEU A 8 -7.59 -0.68 3.57
C LEU A 8 -8.03 -1.97 2.88
N VAL A 9 -9.20 -1.95 2.25
CA VAL A 9 -9.70 -3.07 1.43
C VAL A 9 -9.66 -2.63 -0.02
N ASP A 10 -9.00 -3.42 -0.87
CA ASP A 10 -8.90 -3.13 -2.29
C ASP A 10 -10.16 -3.56 -3.06
N ALA A 11 -10.28 -3.14 -4.32
CA ALA A 11 -11.44 -3.46 -5.14
C ALA A 11 -11.63 -4.97 -5.40
N GLY A 12 -10.59 -5.78 -5.22
CA GLY A 12 -10.63 -7.24 -5.34
C GLY A 12 -10.95 -7.95 -4.02
N GLY A 13 -11.16 -7.21 -2.93
CA GLY A 13 -11.44 -7.75 -1.60
C GLY A 13 -10.20 -8.15 -0.80
N SER A 14 -8.99 -7.89 -1.32
CA SER A 14 -7.77 -8.12 -0.54
C SER A 14 -7.62 -7.05 0.54
N VAL A 15 -7.12 -7.46 1.70
CA VAL A 15 -6.92 -6.57 2.85
C VAL A 15 -5.47 -6.13 2.91
N TRP A 16 -5.27 -4.82 2.91
CA TRP A 16 -3.98 -4.17 3.02
C TRP A 16 -3.80 -3.66 4.45
N VAL A 17 -2.80 -4.16 5.15
CA VAL A 17 -2.50 -3.78 6.53
C VAL A 17 -1.17 -3.06 6.57
N ARG A 18 -1.17 -1.80 7.02
CA ARG A 18 0.05 -1.00 7.14
C ARG A 18 0.77 -1.35 8.42
N GLU A 19 2.01 -1.83 8.31
CA GLU A 19 2.89 -2.01 9.45
C GLU A 19 3.18 -0.63 10.09
N TYR A 20 3.28 -0.59 11.42
CA TYR A 20 3.57 0.67 12.10
C TYR A 20 5.03 1.10 11.86
N SER A 21 5.23 2.33 11.40
CA SER A 21 6.55 2.97 11.36
C SER A 21 6.58 4.15 12.35
N PRO A 22 7.58 4.22 13.26
CA PRO A 22 7.70 5.31 14.22
C PRO A 22 8.21 6.62 13.59
N PHE A 23 8.76 6.60 12.38
CA PHE A 23 9.35 7.76 11.72
C PHE A 23 8.49 8.22 10.53
N SER A 24 8.17 9.50 10.52
CA SER A 24 7.52 10.17 9.39
C SER A 24 8.51 10.28 8.22
N GLY A 25 8.08 9.90 7.00
CA GLY A 25 8.90 9.99 5.78
C GLY A 25 9.61 8.69 5.39
N ASP A 26 9.74 7.74 6.32
CA ASP A 26 10.25 6.40 5.99
C ASP A 26 9.26 5.64 5.10
N PRO A 27 9.76 4.79 4.18
CA PRO A 27 8.89 3.91 3.41
C PRO A 27 7.96 3.09 4.30
N HIS A 28 6.71 2.96 3.88
CA HIS A 28 5.69 2.20 4.60
C HIS A 28 5.52 0.82 3.98
N VAL A 29 5.52 -0.21 4.84
CA VAL A 29 5.30 -1.59 4.43
C VAL A 29 3.82 -1.94 4.63
N TRP A 30 3.22 -2.48 3.59
CA TRP A 30 1.85 -3.00 3.60
C TRP A 30 1.88 -4.52 3.43
N LEU A 31 1.31 -5.24 4.39
CA LEU A 31 1.02 -6.66 4.27
C LEU A 31 -0.31 -6.82 3.53
N VAL A 32 -0.30 -7.60 2.45
CA VAL A 32 -1.50 -7.86 1.63
C VAL A 32 -2.01 -9.26 1.91
N LEU A 33 -3.27 -9.33 2.31
CA LEU A 33 -3.98 -10.58 2.61
C LEU A 33 -5.07 -10.81 1.57
N SER A 34 -5.25 -12.05 1.13
CA SER A 34 -6.37 -12.45 0.28
C SER A 34 -7.69 -12.34 1.06
N PRO A 35 -8.85 -12.34 0.38
CA PRO A 35 -10.16 -12.41 1.05
C PRO A 35 -10.31 -13.61 2.00
N GLU A 36 -9.60 -14.70 1.72
CA GLU A 36 -9.56 -15.93 2.50
C GLU A 36 -8.57 -15.87 3.69
N GLY A 37 -7.81 -14.78 3.80
CA GLY A 37 -6.83 -14.54 4.88
C GLY A 37 -5.42 -15.03 4.59
N GLU A 38 -5.13 -15.46 3.36
CA GLU A 38 -3.79 -15.89 2.96
C GLU A 38 -2.86 -14.69 2.73
N THR A 39 -1.58 -14.80 3.09
CA THR A 39 -0.62 -13.72 2.81
C THR A 39 -0.22 -13.75 1.34
N LEU A 40 -0.61 -12.72 0.59
CA LEU A 40 -0.22 -12.54 -0.82
C LEU A 40 1.18 -11.93 -0.94
N GLY A 41 1.60 -11.11 0.03
CA GLY A 41 2.95 -10.55 0.06
C GLY A 41 3.05 -9.23 0.80
N ARG A 42 4.18 -8.53 0.59
CA ARG A 42 4.46 -7.21 1.14
C ARG A 42 4.72 -6.19 0.04
N VAL A 43 4.18 -4.99 0.20
CA VAL A 43 4.40 -3.85 -0.70
C VAL A 43 5.04 -2.72 0.09
N THR A 44 6.16 -2.20 -0.41
CA THR A 44 6.83 -1.03 0.16
C THR A 44 6.48 0.20 -0.66
N LEU A 45 5.87 1.19 -0.02
CA LEU A 45 5.53 2.48 -0.64
C LEU A 45 6.40 3.59 -0.04
N PRO A 46 6.77 4.62 -0.82
CA PRO A 46 7.43 5.81 -0.30
C PRO A 46 6.64 6.45 0.86
N GLY A 47 7.36 6.99 1.86
CA GLY A 47 6.74 7.55 3.06
C GLY A 47 5.97 8.86 2.85
N ASN A 48 6.15 9.51 1.69
CA ASN A 48 5.41 10.69 1.28
C ASN A 48 4.11 10.36 0.52
N LEU A 49 3.82 9.06 0.29
CA LEU A 49 2.55 8.63 -0.30
C LEU A 49 1.53 8.26 0.77
N GLU A 50 0.39 8.93 0.71
CA GLU A 50 -0.82 8.55 1.45
C GLU A 50 -1.76 7.77 0.53
N VAL A 51 -1.93 6.47 0.80
CA VAL A 51 -2.79 5.60 -0.01
C VAL A 51 -4.26 5.96 0.21
N LEU A 52 -4.95 6.31 -0.87
CA LEU A 52 -6.38 6.61 -0.87
C LEU A 52 -7.23 5.42 -1.30
N SER A 53 -6.75 4.68 -2.31
CA SER A 53 -7.44 3.51 -2.86
C SER A 53 -6.46 2.59 -3.58
N VAL A 54 -6.77 1.30 -3.60
CA VAL A 54 -6.01 0.30 -4.35
C VAL A 54 -6.96 -0.43 -5.30
N GLY A 55 -6.59 -0.43 -6.58
CA GLY A 55 -7.24 -1.20 -7.63
C GLY A 55 -6.51 -2.51 -7.91
N HIS A 56 -6.92 -3.18 -8.99
CA HIS A 56 -6.31 -4.44 -9.40
C HIS A 56 -4.84 -4.28 -9.79
N ASP A 57 -4.52 -3.24 -10.56
CA ASP A 57 -3.22 -2.94 -11.17
C ASP A 57 -2.74 -1.51 -10.89
N TYR A 58 -3.37 -0.80 -9.95
CA TYR A 58 -3.01 0.57 -9.62
C TYR A 58 -3.19 0.91 -8.13
N ILE A 59 -2.43 1.90 -7.68
CA ILE A 59 -2.59 2.56 -6.39
C ILE A 59 -2.90 4.02 -6.67
N LEU A 60 -4.00 4.50 -6.09
CA LEU A 60 -4.33 5.92 -6.04
C LEU A 60 -3.82 6.47 -4.72
N ALA A 61 -2.91 7.43 -4.78
CA ALA A 61 -2.30 8.03 -3.60
C ALA A 61 -2.35 9.56 -3.69
N ARG A 62 -2.30 10.19 -2.52
CA ARG A 62 -1.95 11.59 -2.40
C ARG A 62 -0.46 11.71 -2.11
N GLU A 63 0.21 12.62 -2.79
CA GLU A 63 1.60 12.99 -2.52
C GLU A 63 1.73 14.50 -2.38
N LEU A 64 2.73 14.93 -1.63
CA LEU A 64 3.24 16.30 -1.66
C LEU A 64 4.44 16.33 -2.61
N ASP A 65 4.42 17.24 -3.57
CA ASP A 65 5.55 17.49 -4.46
C ASP A 65 6.62 18.37 -3.81
N GLU A 66 7.66 18.72 -4.57
CA GLU A 66 8.77 19.56 -4.09
C GLU A 66 8.34 20.99 -3.68
N ASP A 67 7.19 21.45 -4.15
CA ASP A 67 6.61 22.75 -3.83
C ASP A 67 5.52 22.66 -2.73
N GLU A 68 5.44 21.51 -2.03
CA GLU A 68 4.44 21.20 -1.00
C GLU A 68 2.98 21.24 -1.52
N VAL A 69 2.79 21.06 -2.82
CA VAL A 69 1.44 21.03 -3.41
C VAL A 69 0.90 19.61 -3.37
N GLU A 70 -0.32 19.45 -2.84
CA GLU A 70 -1.02 18.17 -2.84
C GLU A 70 -1.40 17.76 -4.27
N ARG A 71 -0.98 16.56 -4.66
CA ARG A 71 -1.37 15.92 -5.93
C ARG A 71 -1.97 14.56 -5.69
N VAL A 72 -2.97 14.22 -6.49
CA VAL A 72 -3.48 12.85 -6.58
C VAL A 72 -2.76 12.16 -7.73
N VAL A 73 -2.04 11.09 -7.40
CA VAL A 73 -1.23 10.32 -8.34
C VAL A 73 -1.74 8.90 -8.46
N LEU A 74 -1.66 8.35 -9.66
CA LEU A 74 -1.99 6.96 -9.96
C LEU A 74 -0.70 6.23 -10.34
N HIS A 75 -0.27 5.30 -9.49
CA HIS A 75 0.85 4.41 -9.76
C HIS A 75 0.34 3.08 -10.26
N ARG A 76 0.71 2.68 -11.48
CA ARG A 76 0.43 1.32 -11.96
C ARG A 76 1.47 0.34 -11.44
N PHE A 77 1.02 -0.87 -11.12
CA PHE A 77 1.88 -1.99 -10.76
C PHE A 77 1.33 -3.29 -11.35
N SER A 78 2.22 -4.24 -11.61
CA SER A 78 1.83 -5.60 -11.99
C SER A 78 2.05 -6.53 -10.80
N ARG A 79 1.05 -7.35 -10.48
CA ARG A 79 1.22 -8.49 -9.59
C ARG A 79 1.91 -9.58 -10.42
N SER A 80 3.16 -9.90 -10.11
CA SER A 80 3.82 -11.06 -10.72
C SER A 80 3.30 -12.30 -10.01
N ASP A 81 2.60 -13.18 -10.74
CA ASP A 81 2.20 -14.49 -10.23
C ASP A 81 3.47 -15.26 -9.87
N ARG A 82 3.73 -15.44 -8.58
CA ARG A 82 4.76 -16.34 -8.11
C ARG A 82 4.19 -17.75 -8.21
N VAL A 83 4.38 -18.38 -9.36
CA VAL A 83 4.23 -19.84 -9.50
C VAL A 83 5.41 -20.47 -8.76
N GLU A 84 5.17 -20.97 -7.56
CA GLU A 84 6.06 -21.99 -6.98
C GLU A 84 5.52 -23.37 -7.34
N GLU A 85 6.44 -24.17 -7.86
CA GLU A 85 6.30 -25.55 -8.35
C GLU A 85 6.27 -26.57 -7.19
#